data_AF-A0AAW1LGN6-F1
#
_entry.id   AF-A0AAW1LGN6-F1
#
_cell.length_a   1.000
_cell.length_b   1.000
_cell.length_c   1.000
_cell.angle_alpha   90.00
_cell.angle_beta   90.00
_cell.angle_gamma   90.00
#
_symmetry.space_group_name_H-M   'P 1'
#
loop_
_entity.id
_entity.type
_entity.pdbx_description
1 polymer ?
#
loop_
_entity_poly.entity_id
_entity_poly.type
_entity_poly.pdbx_seq_one_letter_code
_entity_poly.pdbx_strand_id
1 'polypeptide(L)'
;MKSVIVLVITWAILQSSIWATDFTLNLKSGTPAEYSAFLAGIRNNVKDATLVYGGTDIPVIGKNAGTYLRVDLIASVGTISIGVRRSDLYVVAYLATNEKKKFVAHFFKGLIDTSQQGRLIASSPGAENRGHKSRGPKLSRKPLHLIIYSCLTQ
;
A
#
# COMPACT_ATOMS: atom_id res chain seq x y z
N MET A 1 0.02 -37.94 -18.65
CA MET A 1 0.75 -36.64 -18.65
C MET A 1 -0.14 -35.42 -18.88
N LYS A 2 -1.28 -35.52 -19.57
CA LYS A 2 -2.19 -34.37 -19.81
C LYS A 2 -2.99 -33.93 -18.57
N SER A 3 -3.33 -34.85 -17.67
CA SER A 3 -4.17 -34.57 -16.49
C SER A 3 -3.43 -33.86 -15.34
N VAL A 4 -2.10 -33.97 -15.27
CA VAL A 4 -1.28 -33.30 -14.26
C VAL A 4 -1.14 -31.80 -14.58
N ILE A 5 -1.05 -31.47 -15.86
CA ILE A 5 -0.90 -30.08 -16.33
C ILE A 5 -2.16 -29.26 -16.01
N VAL A 6 -3.36 -29.85 -16.15
CA VAL A 6 -4.63 -29.17 -15.85
C VAL A 6 -4.76 -28.83 -14.36
N LEU A 7 -4.26 -29.70 -13.47
CA LEU A 7 -4.30 -29.48 -12.02
C LEU A 7 -3.35 -28.35 -11.56
N VAL A 8 -2.18 -28.23 -12.20
CA VAL A 8 -1.21 -27.15 -11.91
C VAL A 8 -1.74 -25.81 -12.40
N ILE A 9 -2.39 -25.77 -13.57
CA ILE A 9 -2.98 -24.55 -14.13
C ILE A 9 -4.15 -24.07 -13.26
N THR A 10 -4.99 -24.98 -12.74
CA THR A 10 -6.07 -24.60 -11.82
C THR A 10 -5.57 -24.13 -10.45
N TRP A 11 -4.45 -24.66 -9.95
CA TRP A 11 -3.80 -24.15 -8.73
C TRP A 11 -3.20 -22.74 -8.93
N ALA A 12 -2.56 -22.50 -10.07
CA ALA A 12 -2.01 -21.20 -10.44
C ALA A 12 -3.12 -20.14 -10.62
N ILE A 13 -4.28 -20.54 -11.15
CA ILE A 13 -5.43 -19.64 -11.29
C ILE A 13 -6.13 -19.40 -9.94
N LEU A 14 -6.12 -20.35 -9.00
CA LEU A 14 -6.75 -20.15 -7.68
C LEU A 14 -5.97 -19.17 -6.79
N GLN A 15 -4.65 -19.01 -7.02
CA GLN A 15 -3.86 -17.93 -6.42
C GLN A 15 -4.14 -16.54 -7.02
N SER A 16 -4.92 -16.40 -8.09
CA SER A 16 -5.19 -15.10 -8.72
C SER A 16 -6.25 -14.23 -8.00
N SER A 17 -6.73 -14.66 -6.83
CA SER A 17 -7.56 -13.82 -5.96
C SER A 17 -6.77 -13.03 -4.91
N ILE A 18 -5.46 -12.86 -5.14
CA ILE A 18 -4.59 -11.95 -4.37
C ILE A 18 -4.84 -10.52 -4.88
N TRP A 19 -5.51 -9.68 -4.09
CA TRP A 19 -5.69 -8.26 -4.46
C TRP A 19 -4.33 -7.57 -4.62
N ALA A 20 -4.17 -6.89 -5.76
CA ALA A 20 -2.90 -6.36 -6.27
C ALA A 20 -2.45 -5.10 -5.52
N THR A 21 -1.16 -5.02 -5.25
CA THR A 21 -0.47 -3.79 -4.85
C THR A 21 -0.70 -2.72 -5.91
N ASP A 22 -1.17 -1.53 -5.53
CA ASP A 22 -1.41 -0.44 -6.48
C ASP A 22 -0.09 0.16 -6.97
N PHE A 23 0.88 0.34 -6.05
CA PHE A 23 2.19 0.90 -6.36
C PHE A 23 3.31 0.24 -5.58
N THR A 24 4.47 0.10 -6.22
CA THR A 24 5.66 -0.49 -5.60
C THR A 24 6.82 0.47 -5.73
N LEU A 25 7.57 0.64 -4.65
CA LEU A 25 8.84 1.37 -4.63
C LEU A 25 9.96 0.43 -4.18
N ASN A 26 10.96 0.26 -5.03
CA ASN A 26 12.16 -0.50 -4.70
C ASN A 26 13.16 0.42 -3.99
N LEU A 27 13.43 0.14 -2.72
CA LEU A 27 14.40 0.87 -1.89
C LEU A 27 15.80 0.25 -1.92
N LYS A 28 15.94 -0.98 -2.42
CA LYS A 28 17.24 -1.69 -2.47
C LYS A 28 18.17 -1.10 -3.53
N SER A 29 17.61 -0.69 -4.66
CA SER A 29 18.36 -0.20 -5.83
C SER A 29 17.65 0.96 -6.53
N GLY A 30 16.79 1.67 -5.79
CA GLY A 30 15.95 2.72 -6.34
C GLY A 30 16.76 3.89 -6.89
N THR A 31 16.43 4.32 -8.09
CA THR A 31 16.98 5.52 -8.72
C THR A 31 16.08 6.74 -8.47
N PRO A 32 16.61 7.98 -8.57
CA PRO A 32 15.78 9.18 -8.51
C PRO A 32 14.65 9.20 -9.55
N ALA A 33 14.87 8.59 -10.72
CA ALA A 33 13.88 8.46 -11.78
C ALA A 33 12.72 7.53 -11.36
N GLU A 34 13.03 6.38 -10.77
CA GLU A 34 12.01 5.45 -10.25
C GLU A 34 11.19 6.07 -9.12
N TYR A 35 11.84 6.82 -8.22
CA TYR A 35 11.13 7.55 -7.16
C TYR A 35 10.18 8.61 -7.74
N SER A 36 10.66 9.38 -8.72
CA SER A 36 9.85 10.40 -9.40
C SER A 36 8.67 9.79 -10.14
N ALA A 37 8.89 8.67 -10.85
CA ALA A 37 7.86 7.92 -11.55
C ALA A 37 6.81 7.34 -10.57
N PHE A 38 7.27 6.80 -9.43
CA PHE A 38 6.40 6.32 -8.36
C PHE A 38 5.49 7.43 -7.81
N LEU A 39 6.05 8.58 -7.46
CA LEU A 39 5.25 9.72 -6.97
C LEU A 39 4.31 10.28 -8.05
N ALA A 40 4.73 10.32 -9.31
CA ALA A 40 3.89 10.73 -10.42
C ALA A 40 2.75 9.74 -10.66
N GLY A 41 3.00 8.43 -10.52
CA GLY A 41 2.00 7.38 -10.60
C GLY A 41 0.90 7.57 -9.55
N ILE A 42 1.28 7.79 -8.29
CA ILE A 42 0.31 8.07 -7.21
C ILE A 42 -0.51 9.33 -7.55
N ARG A 43 0.15 10.44 -7.92
CA ARG A 43 -0.54 11.69 -8.29
C ARG A 43 -1.53 11.48 -9.44
N ASN A 44 -1.13 10.76 -10.48
CA ASN A 44 -1.97 10.48 -11.65
C ASN A 44 -3.15 9.57 -11.33
N ASN A 45 -3.04 8.72 -10.31
CA ASN A 45 -4.12 7.83 -9.91
C ASN A 45 -5.21 8.54 -9.09
N VAL A 46 -4.84 9.53 -8.28
CA VAL A 46 -5.80 10.26 -7.44
C VAL A 46 -6.29 11.57 -8.06
N LYS A 47 -5.65 12.05 -9.13
CA LYS A 47 -6.04 13.32 -9.77
C LYS A 47 -7.38 13.22 -10.47
N ASP A 48 -8.10 14.32 -10.47
CA ASP A 48 -9.20 14.57 -11.41
C ASP A 48 -8.67 15.41 -12.57
N ALA A 49 -8.68 14.85 -13.78
CA ALA A 49 -8.17 15.54 -14.96
C ALA A 49 -9.03 16.74 -15.39
N THR A 50 -10.26 16.84 -14.88
CA THR A 50 -11.18 17.94 -15.22
C THR A 50 -11.08 19.12 -14.25
N LEU A 51 -10.41 18.94 -13.11
CA LEU A 51 -10.37 19.91 -12.04
C LEU A 51 -9.12 20.78 -12.14
N VAL A 52 -9.32 22.08 -12.37
CA VAL A 52 -8.26 23.08 -12.50
C VAL A 52 -8.44 24.15 -11.43
N TYR A 53 -7.44 24.32 -10.57
CA TYR A 53 -7.44 25.35 -9.53
C TYR A 53 -6.54 26.52 -9.93
N GLY A 54 -7.10 27.73 -9.91
CA GLY A 54 -6.37 28.98 -10.18
C GLY A 54 -5.80 29.09 -11.60
N GLY A 55 -6.31 28.33 -12.57
CA GLY A 55 -5.81 28.32 -13.94
C GLY A 55 -4.42 27.69 -14.11
N THR A 56 -4.01 26.81 -13.18
CA THR A 56 -2.69 26.15 -13.20
C THR A 56 -2.77 24.70 -13.68
N ASP A 57 -1.65 24.17 -14.17
CA ASP A 57 -1.54 22.75 -14.57
C ASP A 57 -1.20 21.80 -13.42
N ILE A 58 -1.39 22.25 -12.16
CA ILE A 58 -1.09 21.44 -10.97
C ILE A 58 -2.19 20.40 -10.77
N PRO A 59 -1.86 19.10 -10.62
CA PRO A 59 -2.87 18.06 -10.44
C PRO A 59 -3.62 18.22 -9.11
N VAL A 60 -4.95 18.13 -9.17
CA VAL A 60 -5.84 18.24 -8.01
C VAL A 60 -6.51 16.89 -7.72
N ILE A 61 -6.58 16.50 -6.44
CA ILE A 61 -7.22 15.24 -6.03
C ILE A 61 -8.72 15.28 -6.33
N GLY A 62 -9.23 14.21 -6.95
CA GLY A 62 -10.65 14.06 -7.26
C GLY A 62 -11.51 13.69 -6.04
N LYS A 63 -12.75 14.21 -6.02
CA LYS A 63 -13.72 13.97 -4.93
C LYS A 63 -14.07 12.49 -4.74
N ASN A 64 -14.03 11.70 -5.82
CA ASN A 64 -14.43 10.29 -5.86
C ASN A 64 -13.24 9.33 -6.10
N ALA A 65 -12.04 9.66 -5.65
CA ALA A 65 -10.82 8.90 -5.95
C ALA A 65 -10.83 7.41 -5.47
N GLY A 66 -11.88 6.96 -4.77
CA GLY A 66 -11.95 5.66 -4.11
C GLY A 66 -11.47 5.74 -2.66
N THR A 67 -11.38 4.60 -1.97
CA THR A 67 -11.10 4.59 -0.52
C THR A 67 -9.61 4.60 -0.20
N TYR A 68 -8.86 3.55 -0.55
CA TYR A 68 -7.46 3.40 -0.15
C TYR A 68 -6.57 2.85 -1.28
N LEU A 69 -5.29 3.20 -1.22
CA LEU A 69 -4.18 2.63 -1.99
C LEU A 69 -3.32 1.75 -1.10
N ARG A 70 -2.79 0.69 -1.67
CA ARG A 70 -1.68 -0.06 -1.10
C ARG A 70 -0.38 0.27 -1.83
N VAL A 71 0.60 0.68 -1.04
CA VAL A 71 1.97 0.95 -1.48
C VAL A 71 2.89 -0.09 -0.88
N ASP A 72 3.66 -0.82 -1.69
CA ASP A 72 4.70 -1.72 -1.20
C ASP A 72 6.08 -1.06 -1.29
N LEU A 73 6.80 -1.09 -0.18
CA LEU A 73 8.18 -0.64 -0.07
C LEU A 73 9.08 -1.86 0.03
N ILE A 74 9.84 -2.14 -1.02
CA ILE A 74 10.70 -3.33 -1.11
C ILE A 74 12.11 -2.93 -0.67
N ALA A 75 12.54 -3.42 0.48
CA ALA A 75 13.90 -3.28 0.99
C ALA A 75 14.67 -4.61 0.88
N SER A 76 15.98 -4.57 1.09
CA SER A 76 16.84 -5.76 1.09
C SER A 76 16.44 -6.80 2.14
N VAL A 77 15.89 -6.34 3.26
CA VAL A 77 15.49 -7.16 4.42
C VAL A 77 14.04 -7.64 4.38
N GLY A 78 13.25 -7.17 3.40
CA GLY A 78 11.85 -7.53 3.24
C GLY A 78 10.99 -6.38 2.72
N THR A 79 9.67 -6.63 2.65
CA THR A 79 8.69 -5.67 2.15
C THR A 79 7.83 -5.13 3.28
N ILE A 80 7.62 -3.81 3.30
CA ILE A 80 6.64 -3.14 4.16
C ILE A 80 5.54 -2.59 3.27
N SER A 81 4.29 -2.88 3.57
CA SER A 81 3.16 -2.30 2.83
C SER A 81 2.52 -1.17 3.63
N ILE A 82 2.12 -0.10 2.96
CA ILE A 82 1.48 1.07 3.55
C ILE A 82 0.09 1.25 2.91
N GLY A 83 -0.91 1.43 3.76
CA GLY A 83 -2.25 1.82 3.34
C GLY A 83 -2.38 3.34 3.35
N VAL A 84 -2.77 3.92 2.22
CA VAL A 84 -2.88 5.37 2.02
C VAL A 84 -4.31 5.70 1.60
N ARG A 85 -4.95 6.70 2.20
CA ARG A 85 -6.28 7.13 1.79
C ARG A 85 -6.19 7.98 0.51
N ARG A 86 -7.02 7.70 -0.48
CA ARG A 86 -6.94 8.37 -1.80
C ARG A 86 -7.38 9.83 -1.78
N SER A 87 -8.30 10.19 -0.89
CA SER A 87 -8.88 11.54 -0.82
C SER A 87 -7.91 12.61 -0.30
N ASP A 88 -6.89 12.23 0.47
CA ASP A 88 -6.00 13.15 1.17
C ASP A 88 -4.54 12.67 1.25
N LEU A 89 -4.24 11.48 0.71
CA LEU A 89 -2.94 10.81 0.76
C LEU A 89 -2.39 10.59 2.18
N TYR A 90 -3.24 10.57 3.21
CA TYR A 90 -2.82 10.22 4.57
C TYR A 90 -2.59 8.72 4.71
N VAL A 91 -1.54 8.37 5.44
CA VAL A 91 -1.28 6.99 5.83
C VAL A 91 -2.27 6.56 6.91
N VAL A 92 -2.96 5.46 6.68
CA VAL A 92 -3.99 4.91 7.59
C VAL A 92 -3.59 3.57 8.18
N ALA A 93 -2.66 2.86 7.55
CA ALA A 93 -2.19 1.55 7.97
C ALA A 93 -0.76 1.27 7.52
N TYR A 94 -0.10 0.33 8.19
CA TYR A 94 1.06 -0.35 7.64
C TYR A 94 1.04 -1.85 7.98
N LEU A 95 1.71 -2.64 7.15
CA LEU A 95 1.86 -4.07 7.28
C LEU A 95 3.35 -4.38 7.26
N ALA A 96 3.82 -5.07 8.28
CA ALA A 96 5.22 -5.49 8.40
C ALA A 96 5.33 -6.88 8.99
N THR A 97 6.45 -7.54 8.75
CA THR A 97 6.77 -8.83 9.35
C THR A 97 7.38 -8.61 10.74
N ASN A 98 6.87 -9.31 11.75
CA ASN A 98 7.42 -9.26 13.11
C ASN A 98 8.63 -10.21 13.28
N GLU A 99 9.24 -10.18 14.48
CA GLU A 99 10.37 -11.05 14.84
C GLU A 99 10.07 -12.54 14.68
N LYS A 100 8.80 -12.95 14.80
CA LYS A 100 8.32 -14.33 14.63
C LYS A 100 7.97 -14.67 13.17
N LYS A 101 8.42 -13.85 12.21
CA LYS A 101 8.14 -14.01 10.77
C LYS A 101 6.66 -14.04 10.40
N LYS A 102 5.79 -13.44 11.24
CA LYS A 102 4.37 -13.27 10.96
C LYS A 102 4.10 -11.85 10.47
N PHE A 103 3.25 -11.71 9.46
CA PHE A 103 2.75 -10.40 9.07
C PHE A 103 1.81 -9.85 10.12
N VAL A 104 2.00 -8.58 10.47
CA VAL A 104 1.18 -7.86 11.43
C VAL A 104 0.78 -6.52 10.82
N ALA A 105 -0.53 -6.30 10.76
CA ALA A 105 -1.11 -5.05 10.32
C ALA A 105 -1.33 -4.11 11.51
N HIS A 106 -0.98 -2.85 11.33
CA HIS A 106 -1.18 -1.80 12.29
C HIS A 106 -2.01 -0.69 11.66
N PHE A 107 -3.04 -0.27 12.38
CA PHE A 107 -4.02 0.72 11.90
C PHE A 107 -4.04 1.94 12.81
N PHE A 108 -4.09 3.12 12.21
CA PHE A 108 -4.37 4.34 12.94
C PHE A 108 -5.84 4.39 13.33
N LYS A 109 -6.12 4.47 14.64
CA LYS A 109 -7.47 4.47 15.18
C LYS A 109 -8.30 5.62 14.58
N GLY A 110 -9.48 5.28 14.06
CA GLY A 110 -10.43 6.26 13.51
C GLY A 110 -10.08 6.77 12.10
N LEU A 111 -9.04 6.27 11.45
CA LEU A 111 -8.69 6.63 10.07
C LEU A 111 -9.16 5.60 9.03
N ILE A 112 -9.58 4.43 9.47
CA ILE A 112 -10.06 3.35 8.60
C ILE A 112 -11.16 2.54 9.26
N ASP A 113 -12.22 2.27 8.50
CA ASP A 113 -13.31 1.38 8.89
C ASP A 113 -12.86 -0.08 8.90
N THR A 114 -13.33 -0.85 9.88
CA THR A 114 -13.00 -2.26 10.05
C THR A 114 -13.31 -3.10 8.79
N SER A 115 -14.36 -2.74 8.04
CA SER A 115 -14.73 -3.40 6.79
C SER A 115 -13.71 -3.22 5.66
N GLN A 116 -12.89 -2.16 5.72
CA GLN A 116 -11.87 -1.85 4.71
C GLN A 116 -10.46 -2.32 5.13
N GLN A 117 -10.28 -2.71 6.40
CA GLN A 117 -8.99 -3.18 6.92
C GLN A 117 -8.52 -4.45 6.19
N GLY A 118 -9.43 -5.42 5.98
CA GLY A 118 -9.10 -6.66 5.27
C GLY A 118 -8.54 -6.42 3.86
N ARG A 119 -9.02 -5.38 3.17
CA ARG A 119 -8.58 -5.02 1.82
C ARG A 119 -7.13 -4.55 1.77
N LEU A 120 -6.62 -3.95 2.84
CA LEU A 120 -5.23 -3.49 2.92
C LEU A 120 -4.25 -4.61 3.32
N ILE A 121 -4.73 -5.72 3.90
CA ILE A 121 -3.89 -6.77 4.50
C ILE A 121 -3.87 -8.07 3.70
N ALA A 122 -4.85 -8.31 2.83
CA ALA A 122 -5.15 -9.65 2.30
C ALA A 122 -4.10 -10.32 1.39
N SER A 123 -2.94 -9.71 1.15
CA SER A 123 -1.81 -10.38 0.48
C SER A 123 -0.83 -11.04 1.46
N SER A 124 -1.14 -11.10 2.75
CA SER A 124 -0.38 -11.91 3.71
C SER A 124 -0.79 -13.38 3.62
N PRO A 125 0.12 -14.33 3.33
CA PRO A 125 -0.08 -15.72 3.72
C PRO A 125 -0.47 -15.78 5.21
N GLY A 126 -1.60 -16.43 5.53
CA GLY A 126 -2.08 -16.54 6.92
C GLY A 126 -3.09 -15.47 7.36
N ALA A 127 -4.15 -15.26 6.57
CA ALA A 127 -5.38 -14.53 6.97
C ALA A 127 -6.07 -15.07 8.25
N GLU A 128 -5.53 -16.13 8.83
CA GLU A 128 -5.85 -16.70 10.14
C GLU A 128 -5.20 -15.99 11.34
N ASN A 129 -4.15 -15.17 11.16
CA ASN A 129 -3.59 -14.34 12.25
C ASN A 129 -4.37 -13.03 12.40
N ARG A 130 -5.69 -13.14 12.64
CA ARG A 130 -6.62 -12.02 12.80
C ARG A 130 -6.18 -11.09 13.94
N GLY A 131 -5.85 -9.86 13.56
CA GLY A 131 -6.10 -8.64 14.34
C GLY A 131 -5.74 -8.68 15.82
N HIS A 132 -4.45 -8.73 16.15
CA HIS A 132 -4.05 -8.22 17.46
C HIS A 132 -4.12 -6.68 17.40
N LYS A 133 -5.12 -6.12 18.08
CA LYS A 133 -5.30 -4.67 18.25
C LYS A 133 -4.21 -4.14 19.20
N SER A 134 -2.97 -4.16 18.76
CA SER A 134 -1.86 -3.54 19.51
C SER A 134 -2.01 -2.03 19.41
N ARG A 135 -2.03 -1.36 20.56
CA ARG A 135 -1.91 0.10 20.63
C ARG A 135 -0.51 0.44 20.09
N GLY A 136 -0.43 0.76 18.80
CA GLY A 136 0.81 1.21 18.18
C GLY A 136 1.34 2.45 18.92
N PRO A 137 2.66 2.67 18.89
CA PRO A 137 3.25 3.90 19.41
C PRO A 137 2.56 5.11 18.76
N LYS A 138 2.46 6.23 19.49
CA LYS A 138 1.93 7.51 18.98
C LYS A 138 2.85 8.04 17.86
N LEU A 139 2.81 7.43 16.68
CA LEU A 139 3.38 8.06 15.49
C LEU A 139 2.47 9.22 15.11
N SER A 140 3.05 10.41 15.17
CA SER A 140 2.42 11.64 14.72
C SER A 140 1.88 11.47 13.30
N ARG A 141 0.69 12.01 13.03
CA ARG A 141 0.08 12.05 11.70
C ARG A 141 1.07 12.71 10.75
N LYS A 142 1.65 11.96 9.81
CA LYS A 142 2.61 12.48 8.85
C LYS A 142 2.10 12.19 7.43
N PRO A 143 2.21 13.16 6.50
CA PRO A 143 1.91 12.91 5.09
C PRO A 143 2.92 11.90 4.52
N LEU A 144 2.49 11.11 3.53
CA LEU A 144 3.27 10.00 2.95
C LEU A 144 4.70 10.41 2.56
N HIS A 145 4.87 11.58 1.93
CA HIS A 145 6.17 12.10 1.52
C HIS A 145 7.16 12.22 2.69
N LEU A 146 6.69 12.60 3.88
CA LEU A 146 7.54 12.79 5.07
C LEU A 146 7.97 11.45 5.70
N ILE A 147 7.14 10.41 5.54
CA ILE A 147 7.47 9.05 5.98
C ILE A 147 8.52 8.43 5.06
N ILE A 148 8.37 8.60 3.74
CA ILE A 148 9.34 8.06 2.77
C ILE A 148 10.71 8.73 2.95
N TYR A 149 10.75 10.05 3.15
CA TYR A 149 12.01 10.77 3.44
C TYR A 149 12.73 10.22 4.67
N SER A 150 12.00 9.89 5.74
CA SER A 150 12.59 9.36 6.98
C SER A 150 13.19 7.95 6.79
N CYS A 151 12.72 7.20 5.80
CA CYS A 151 13.18 5.83 5.51
C CYS A 151 14.41 5.80 4.58
N LEU A 152 14.69 6.90 3.87
CA LEU A 152 15.84 7.02 2.96
C LEU A 152 17.10 7.58 3.66
N THR A 153 16.96 8.13 4.86
CA THR A 153 18.06 8.75 5.64
C THR A 153 18.58 7.87 6.78
N GLN A 154 18.17 6.60 6.86
CA GLN A 154 18.70 5.58 7.77
C GLN A 154 19.43 4.51 6.96
#